data_AF-A0AAT9QMI5-F1
#
_entry.id   AF-A0AAT9QMI5-F1
#
_cell.length_a   1.000
_cell.length_b   1.000
_cell.length_c   1.000
_cell.angle_alpha   90.00
_cell.angle_beta   90.00
_cell.angle_gamma   90.00
#
_symmetry.space_group_name_H-M   'P 1'
#
loop_
_entity.id
_entity.type
_entity.pdbx_description
1 polymer ?
#
loop_
_entity_poly.entity_id
_entity_poly.type
_entity_poly.pdbx_seq_one_letter_code
_entity_poly.pdbx_strand_id
1 'polypeptide(L)'
;MNVAGNQFYPVKQPTDYEQQVFDKRTDVMAEDLKSAVYNPAAPYVSATYVAKGAQLDNIVADARIKYLAGQIDEQGLKDAIKLWDTSGGNKVKEEINKLWQDNK
;
A
#
# COMPACT_ATOMS: atom_id res chain seq x y z
N MET A 1 12.53 6.46 0.29
CA MET A 1 12.97 6.21 1.69
C MET A 1 14.35 5.58 1.65
N ASN A 2 15.24 5.95 2.57
CA ASN A 2 16.58 5.34 2.64
C ASN A 2 16.44 3.88 3.11
N VAL A 3 16.82 2.93 2.27
CA VAL A 3 16.79 1.49 2.55
C VAL A 3 17.93 1.03 3.46
N ALA A 4 18.94 1.87 3.70
CA ALA A 4 20.09 1.58 4.55
C ALA A 4 19.91 2.01 6.03
N GLY A 5 18.69 2.42 6.42
CA GLY A 5 18.42 2.93 7.76
C GLY A 5 18.89 4.36 8.00
N ASN A 6 18.55 4.92 9.16
CA ASN A 6 18.96 6.28 9.52
C ASN A 6 20.47 6.31 9.83
N GLN A 7 21.22 7.13 9.09
CA GLN A 7 22.67 7.34 9.24
C GLN A 7 23.01 8.47 10.22
N PHE A 8 22.01 9.09 10.84
CA PHE A 8 22.17 10.24 11.74
C PHE A 8 21.92 9.85 13.19
N TYR A 9 22.52 10.59 14.12
CA TYR A 9 22.24 10.44 15.55
C TYR A 9 20.76 10.76 15.84
N PRO A 10 20.08 9.96 16.68
CA PRO A 10 18.74 10.27 17.12
C PRO A 10 18.76 11.56 17.94
N VAL A 11 17.89 12.51 17.58
CA VAL A 11 17.78 13.79 18.28
C VAL A 11 17.07 13.56 19.61
N LYS A 12 17.66 14.03 20.72
CA LYS A 12 17.01 14.03 22.04
C LYS A 12 15.75 14.89 21.97
N GLN A 13 14.63 14.38 22.48
CA GLN A 13 13.38 15.13 22.47
C GLN A 13 13.42 16.32 23.46
N PRO A 14 12.69 17.41 23.18
CA PRO A 14 12.74 18.64 24.00
C PRO A 14 12.30 18.44 25.45
N THR A 15 11.37 17.51 25.69
CA THR A 15 10.85 17.18 27.02
C THR A 15 10.93 15.68 27.33
N ASP A 16 10.90 15.33 28.62
CA ASP A 16 10.89 13.94 29.06
C ASP A 16 9.64 13.18 28.58
N TYR A 17 8.49 13.86 28.50
CA TYR A 17 7.26 13.28 27.96
C TYR A 17 7.41 12.92 26.48
N GLU A 18 7.93 13.84 25.67
CA GLU A 18 8.18 13.58 24.24
C GLU A 18 9.23 12.47 24.05
N GLN A 19 10.23 12.39 24.93
CA GLN A 19 11.21 11.30 24.91
C GLN A 19 10.54 9.94 25.15
N GLN A 20 9.65 9.83 26.14
CA GLN A 20 8.90 8.60 26.39
C GLN A 20 8.02 8.20 25.19
N VAL A 21 7.37 9.15 24.53
CA VAL A 21 6.57 8.88 23.32
C VAL A 21 7.45 8.40 22.16
N PHE A 22 8.63 9.02 21.99
CA PHE A 22 9.61 8.61 20.98
C PHE A 22 10.11 7.19 21.24
N ASP A 23 10.53 6.89 22.47
CA ASP A 23 11.03 5.57 22.88
C ASP A 23 9.95 4.50 22.67
N LYS A 24 8.71 4.80 23.08
CA LYS A 24 7.58 3.89 22.87
C LYS A 24 7.33 3.61 21.40
N ARG A 25 7.41 4.64 20.55
CA ARG A 25 7.28 4.48 19.09
C ARG A 25 8.39 3.57 18.55
N THR A 26 9.64 3.77 18.96
CA THR A 26 10.75 2.95 18.49
C THR A 26 10.63 1.50 18.92
N ASP A 27 10.16 1.24 20.14
CA ASP A 27 9.92 -0.12 20.64
C ASP A 27 8.82 -0.83 19.83
N VAL A 28 7.71 -0.12 19.55
CA VAL A 28 6.62 -0.67 18.72
C VAL A 28 7.13 -0.96 17.31
N MET A 29 7.90 -0.05 16.69
CA MET A 29 8.48 -0.28 15.38
C MET A 29 9.40 -1.51 15.36
N ALA A 30 10.22 -1.71 16.41
CA ALA A 30 11.11 -2.86 16.52
C ALA A 30 10.34 -4.18 16.71
N GLU A 31 9.23 -4.16 17.46
CA GLU A 31 8.36 -5.31 17.62
C GLU A 31 7.63 -5.67 16.31
N ASP A 32 7.10 -4.67 15.61
CA ASP A 32 6.41 -4.85 14.32
C ASP A 32 7.31 -5.52 13.29
N LEU A 33 8.60 -5.14 13.25
CA LEU A 33 9.59 -5.71 12.33
C LEU A 33 9.78 -7.23 12.48
N LYS A 34 9.48 -7.83 13.65
CA LYS A 34 9.58 -9.28 13.85
C LYS A 34 8.54 -10.08 13.05
N SER A 35 7.43 -9.44 12.67
CA SER A 35 6.32 -10.06 11.94
C SER A 35 5.99 -9.36 10.61
N ALA A 36 6.72 -8.30 10.28
CA ALA A 36 6.54 -7.55 9.04
C ALA A 36 6.87 -8.40 7.81
N VAL A 37 5.97 -8.38 6.83
CA VAL A 37 6.18 -9.01 5.52
C VAL A 37 6.45 -7.90 4.50
N TYR A 38 7.59 -7.96 3.83
CA TYR A 38 7.96 -6.97 2.82
C TYR A 38 7.01 -7.05 1.61
N ASN A 39 6.49 -5.92 1.17
CA ASN A 39 5.71 -5.83 -0.06
C ASN A 39 6.67 -5.68 -1.27
N PRO A 40 6.86 -6.73 -2.10
CA PRO A 40 7.77 -6.69 -3.23
C PRO A 40 7.38 -5.68 -4.31
N ALA A 41 6.12 -5.24 -4.34
CA ALA A 41 5.63 -4.25 -5.29
C ALA A 41 5.81 -2.79 -4.82
N ALA A 42 6.17 -2.56 -3.56
CA ALA A 42 6.28 -1.22 -2.96
C ALA A 42 7.18 -0.22 -3.72
N PRO A 43 8.32 -0.62 -4.33
CA PRO A 43 9.19 0.34 -5.03
C PRO A 43 8.75 0.62 -6.48
N TYR A 44 7.75 -0.08 -7.02
CA TYR A 44 7.41 -0.02 -8.43
C TYR A 44 6.21 0.88 -8.71
N VAL A 45 6.26 1.57 -9.85
CA VAL A 45 5.19 2.47 -10.30
C VAL A 45 4.75 2.03 -11.69
N SER A 46 3.46 1.73 -11.83
CA SER A 46 2.83 1.40 -13.12
C SER A 46 2.48 2.67 -13.88
N ALA A 47 2.90 2.77 -15.15
CA ALA A 47 2.53 3.88 -16.03
C ALA A 47 1.03 3.91 -16.29
N THR A 48 0.41 2.73 -16.42
CA THR A 48 -1.05 2.62 -16.55
C THR A 48 -1.76 3.14 -15.31
N TYR A 49 -1.27 2.81 -14.11
CA TYR A 49 -1.84 3.32 -12.87
C TYR A 49 -1.67 4.84 -12.73
N VAL A 50 -0.53 5.40 -13.16
CA VAL A 50 -0.36 6.87 -13.21
C VAL A 50 -1.41 7.53 -14.11
N ALA A 51 -1.70 6.94 -15.26
CA ALA A 51 -2.66 7.51 -16.22
C ALA A 51 -4.14 7.28 -15.84
N LYS A 52 -4.46 6.14 -15.22
CA LYS A 52 -5.85 5.69 -15.00
C LYS A 52 -6.22 5.44 -13.54
N GLY A 53 -5.32 5.71 -12.59
CA GLY A 53 -5.45 5.36 -11.19
C GLY A 53 -6.75 5.85 -10.56
N ALA A 54 -7.10 7.13 -10.76
CA ALA A 54 -8.34 7.69 -10.22
C ALA A 54 -9.61 6.94 -10.69
N GLN A 55 -9.67 6.51 -11.96
CA GLN A 55 -10.79 5.73 -12.46
C GLN A 55 -10.80 4.32 -11.85
N LEU A 56 -9.63 3.68 -11.79
CA LEU A 56 -9.47 2.35 -11.21
C LEU A 56 -9.84 2.33 -9.72
N ASP A 57 -9.41 3.33 -8.96
CA ASP A 57 -9.68 3.45 -7.53
C ASP A 57 -11.17 3.66 -7.26
N ASN A 58 -11.87 4.47 -8.08
CA ASN A 58 -13.30 4.68 -7.94
C ASN A 58 -14.11 3.38 -8.10
N ILE A 59 -13.74 2.50 -9.04
CA ILE A 59 -14.40 1.20 -9.22
C ILE A 59 -14.37 0.39 -7.91
N VAL A 60 -13.20 0.33 -7.26
CA VAL A 60 -13.00 -0.44 -6.03
C VAL A 60 -13.68 0.22 -4.84
N ALA A 61 -13.56 1.54 -4.71
CA ALA A 61 -14.13 2.30 -3.60
C ALA A 61 -15.67 2.20 -3.60
N ASP A 62 -16.31 2.42 -4.75
CA ASP A 62 -17.77 2.34 -4.87
C ASP A 62 -18.29 0.94 -4.59
N ALA A 63 -17.64 -0.09 -5.17
CA ALA A 63 -18.04 -1.48 -4.95
C ALA A 63 -17.92 -1.88 -3.48
N ARG A 64 -16.85 -1.45 -2.80
CA ARG A 64 -16.68 -1.70 -1.36
C ARG A 64 -17.78 -1.06 -0.53
N ILE A 65 -18.11 0.21 -0.79
CA ILE A 65 -19.19 0.92 -0.06
C ILE A 65 -20.53 0.22 -0.28
N LYS A 66 -20.86 -0.10 -1.54
CA LYS A 66 -22.12 -0.79 -1.88
C LYS A 66 -22.21 -2.17 -1.23
N TYR A 67 -21.12 -2.92 -1.20
CA TYR A 67 -21.09 -4.26 -0.60
C TYR A 67 -21.32 -4.17 0.91
N LEU A 68 -20.60 -3.28 1.61
CA LEU A 68 -20.76 -3.07 3.05
C LEU A 68 -22.15 -2.54 3.43
N ALA A 69 -22.77 -1.76 2.55
CA ALA A 69 -24.13 -1.25 2.73
C ALA A 69 -25.22 -2.29 2.36
N GLY A 70 -24.86 -3.49 1.90
CA GLY A 70 -25.80 -4.53 1.46
C GLY A 70 -26.52 -4.22 0.15
N GLN A 71 -26.02 -3.27 -0.64
CA GLN A 71 -26.60 -2.87 -1.93
C GLN A 71 -26.15 -3.78 -3.09
N ILE A 72 -25.00 -4.43 -2.94
CA ILE A 72 -24.54 -5.51 -3.81
C ILE A 72 -24.13 -6.70 -2.95
N ASP A 73 -24.20 -7.90 -3.51
CA ASP A 73 -23.73 -9.14 -2.91
C ASP A 73 -22.27 -9.45 -3.31
N GLU A 74 -21.78 -10.62 -2.93
CA GLU A 74 -20.43 -11.07 -3.27
C GLU A 74 -20.21 -11.16 -4.78
N GLN A 75 -21.26 -11.51 -5.55
CA GLN A 75 -21.16 -11.58 -7.00
C GLN A 75 -20.99 -10.18 -7.61
N GLY A 76 -21.75 -9.19 -7.12
CA GLY A 76 -21.57 -7.80 -7.52
C GLY A 76 -20.16 -7.26 -7.21
N LEU A 77 -19.56 -7.69 -6.09
CA LEU A 77 -18.17 -7.37 -5.78
C LEU A 77 -17.18 -8.02 -6.77
N LYS A 78 -17.39 -9.29 -7.12
CA LYS A 78 -16.59 -9.99 -8.15
C LYS A 78 -16.70 -9.34 -9.53
N ASP A 79 -17.88 -8.86 -9.89
CA ASP A 79 -18.10 -8.15 -11.15
C ASP A 79 -17.37 -6.81 -11.18
N ALA A 80 -17.32 -6.09 -10.06
CA ALA A 80 -16.50 -4.88 -9.94
C ALA A 80 -15.00 -5.16 -10.05
N ILE A 81 -14.51 -6.27 -9.49
CA ILE A 81 -13.12 -6.72 -9.67
C ILE A 81 -12.84 -7.00 -11.15
N LYS A 82 -13.76 -7.68 -11.85
CA LYS A 82 -13.63 -7.93 -13.29
C LYS A 82 -13.61 -6.62 -14.09
N LEU A 83 -14.45 -5.65 -13.72
CA LEU A 83 -14.46 -4.32 -14.33
C LEU A 83 -13.14 -3.58 -14.10
N TRP A 84 -12.57 -3.66 -12.89
CA TRP A 84 -11.26 -3.10 -12.59
C TRP A 84 -10.17 -3.71 -13.46
N ASP A 85 -10.15 -5.05 -13.56
CA ASP A 85 -9.20 -5.80 -14.39
C ASP A 85 -9.25 -5.36 -15.85
N THR A 86 -10.45 -5.26 -16.44
CA THR A 86 -10.63 -4.91 -17.85
C THR A 86 -10.45 -3.41 -18.12
N SER A 87 -10.63 -2.54 -17.13
CA SER A 87 -10.45 -1.08 -17.27
C SER A 87 -8.98 -0.63 -17.28
N GLY A 88 -8.05 -1.54 -16.96
CA GLY A 88 -6.62 -1.27 -16.93
C GLY A 88 -5.88 -2.03 -15.82
N GLY A 89 -6.59 -2.63 -14.87
CA GLY A 89 -6.01 -3.37 -13.77
C GLY A 89 -5.12 -4.54 -14.19
N ASN A 90 -5.49 -5.27 -15.26
CA ASN A 90 -4.62 -6.31 -15.82
C ASN A 90 -3.28 -5.76 -16.30
N LYS A 91 -3.29 -4.59 -16.94
CA LYS A 91 -2.07 -3.95 -17.41
C LYS A 91 -1.19 -3.45 -16.26
N VAL A 92 -1.82 -2.93 -15.20
CA VAL A 92 -1.11 -2.59 -13.95
C VAL A 92 -0.41 -3.81 -13.38
N LYS A 93 -1.11 -4.96 -13.27
CA LYS A 93 -0.52 -6.21 -12.77
C LYS A 93 0.68 -6.66 -13.62
N GLU A 94 0.55 -6.61 -14.94
CA GLU A 94 1.67 -6.93 -15.86
C GLU A 94 2.88 -6.03 -15.65
N GLU A 95 2.67 -4.71 -15.58
CA GLU A 95 3.74 -3.72 -15.43
C GLU A 95 4.49 -3.87 -14.11
N ILE A 96 3.76 -4.05 -13.00
CA ILE A 96 4.36 -4.28 -11.68
C ILE A 96 5.14 -5.59 -11.65
N ASN A 97 4.57 -6.67 -12.19
CA ASN A 97 5.27 -7.96 -12.25
C ASN A 97 6.53 -7.88 -13.11
N LYS A 98 6.48 -7.17 -14.25
CA LYS A 98 7.65 -6.94 -15.09
C LYS A 98 8.74 -6.16 -14.36
N LEU A 99 8.37 -5.04 -13.72
CA LEU A 99 9.32 -4.24 -12.93
C LEU A 99 9.96 -5.07 -11.81
N TRP A 100 9.19 -5.95 -11.16
CA TRP A 100 9.73 -6.87 -10.17
C TRP A 100 10.73 -7.87 -10.75
N GLN A 101 10.40 -8.51 -11.87
CA GLN A 101 11.30 -9.48 -12.52
C GLN A 101 12.59 -8.83 -13.03
N ASP A 102 12.50 -7.61 -13.58
CA ASP A 102 13.65 -6.90 -14.14
C ASP A 102 14.62 -6.37 -13.05
N ASN A 103 14.17 -6.25 -11.79
CA ASN A 103 14.94 -5.68 -10.67
C ASN A 103 15.15 -6.65 -9.49
N LYS A 104 14.87 -7.95 -9.68
CA LYS A 104 15.07 -8.97 -8.63
C LYS A 104 16.52 -9.43 -8.53
#